data_AF-A0A1D2UIV2-F1
#
_entry.id   AF-A0A1D2UIV2-F1
#
_cell.length_a   1.000
_cell.length_b   1.000
_cell.length_c   1.000
_cell.angle_alpha   90.00
_cell.angle_beta   90.00
_cell.angle_gamma   90.00
#
_symmetry.space_group_name_H-M   'P 1'
#
loop_
_entity.id
_entity.type
_entity.pdbx_description
1 polymer ?
#
loop_
_entity_poly.entity_id
_entity_poly.type
_entity_poly.pdbx_seq_one_letter_code
_entity_poly.pdbx_strand_id
1 'polypeptide(L)'
;MQVAVAGELTVIGLPPCPVSAASEAAGSAAQAPTGLAQTPAQAAALPRWWLIAPIERLPALWSELAGRLAPVDSEAWRWMDIRCGLPRVLPATSEQFVPQMINLDAIGGVSFNKGCYPGQEIVARSHYLGKLKRRAFIGWLPGDAVGASAPPVASSCCSKRRSPPRKAKPARCRPAAARCNCASCPIRCLPTERA
;
A
#
# COMPACT_ATOMS: atom_id res chain seq x y z
N MET A 1 5.90 18.06 0.40
CA MET A 1 5.59 17.05 -0.64
C MET A 1 6.75 16.06 -0.68
N GLN A 2 6.57 14.83 -1.19
CA GLN A 2 7.70 13.92 -1.39
C GLN A 2 8.40 14.26 -2.70
N VAL A 3 9.72 14.44 -2.69
CA VAL A 3 10.52 14.67 -3.91
C VAL A 3 11.53 13.54 -4.06
N ALA A 4 11.64 13.02 -5.27
CA ALA A 4 12.69 12.09 -5.68
C ALA A 4 13.34 12.57 -6.98
N VAL A 5 14.59 12.18 -7.20
CA VAL A 5 15.35 12.49 -8.41
C VAL A 5 15.88 11.19 -8.99
N ALA A 6 15.75 11.02 -10.30
CA ALA A 6 16.23 9.88 -11.07
C ALA A 6 16.88 10.38 -12.37
N GLY A 7 18.20 10.54 -12.38
CA GLY A 7 18.93 11.15 -13.49
C GLY A 7 18.48 12.60 -13.71
N GLU A 8 18.07 12.93 -14.93
CA GLU A 8 17.59 14.25 -15.33
C GLU A 8 16.12 14.51 -14.97
N LEU A 9 15.44 13.54 -14.35
CA LEU A 9 14.04 13.67 -13.96
C LEU A 9 13.88 13.88 -12.45
N THR A 10 12.95 14.74 -12.08
CA THR A 10 12.40 14.86 -10.74
C THR A 10 10.96 14.33 -10.70
N VAL A 11 10.61 13.74 -9.55
CA VAL A 11 9.29 13.22 -9.26
C VAL A 11 8.79 13.89 -7.98
N ILE A 12 7.68 14.61 -8.05
CA ILE A 12 7.04 15.32 -6.94
C ILE A 12 5.71 14.64 -6.62
N GLY A 13 5.56 14.14 -5.39
CA GLY A 13 4.30 13.63 -4.85
C GLY A 13 3.40 14.78 -4.40
N LEU A 14 2.30 14.98 -5.11
CA LEU A 14 1.28 15.98 -4.78
C LEU A 14 0.35 15.45 -3.67
N PRO A 15 0.07 16.25 -2.62
CA PRO A 15 -0.88 15.86 -1.57
C PRO A 15 -2.26 15.52 -2.17
N PRO A 16 -3.16 14.89 -1.39
CA PRO A 16 -4.53 14.64 -1.84
C PRO A 16 -5.19 15.88 -2.44
N CYS A 17 -5.43 15.85 -3.75
CA CYS A 17 -6.00 16.98 -4.49
C CYS A 17 -6.81 16.46 -5.70
N PRO A 18 -7.82 17.22 -6.15
CA PRO A 18 -8.59 16.85 -7.33
C PRO A 18 -7.70 16.82 -8.58
N VAL A 19 -8.13 16.04 -9.59
CA VAL A 19 -7.38 15.92 -10.85
C VAL A 19 -7.17 17.27 -11.53
N SER A 20 -8.12 18.20 -11.45
CA SER A 20 -7.95 19.55 -12.01
C SER A 20 -6.76 20.29 -11.40
N ALA A 21 -6.63 20.28 -10.09
CA ALA A 21 -5.49 20.91 -9.40
C ALA A 21 -4.16 20.23 -9.77
N ALA A 22 -4.16 18.91 -9.91
CA ALA A 22 -2.98 18.16 -10.34
C ALA A 22 -2.63 18.41 -11.83
N SER A 23 -3.64 18.50 -12.70
CA SER A 23 -3.48 18.79 -14.13
C SER A 23 -3.08 20.23 -14.38
N GLU A 24 -3.53 21.19 -13.58
CA GLU A 24 -3.08 22.58 -13.63
C GLU A 24 -1.65 22.71 -13.13
N ALA A 25 -1.30 22.03 -12.03
CA ALA A 25 0.08 21.91 -11.56
C ALA A 25 0.99 21.28 -12.62
N ALA A 26 0.45 20.34 -13.40
CA ALA A 26 1.14 19.79 -14.55
C ALA A 26 1.17 20.79 -15.73
N GLY A 27 0.09 21.50 -16.02
CA GLY A 27 -0.04 22.35 -17.21
C GLY A 27 0.66 23.71 -17.14
N SER A 28 1.18 24.12 -15.98
CA SER A 28 1.78 25.44 -15.83
C SER A 28 3.22 25.50 -16.39
N ALA A 29 3.39 26.47 -17.31
CA ALA A 29 4.55 26.92 -18.07
C ALA A 29 5.06 26.03 -19.24
N ALA A 30 4.73 26.48 -20.46
CA ALA A 30 5.39 26.42 -21.79
C ALA A 30 6.13 25.16 -22.31
N GLN A 31 6.70 24.31 -21.45
CA GLN A 31 7.18 22.96 -21.78
C GLN A 31 6.55 22.00 -20.76
N ALA A 32 5.66 21.13 -21.23
CA ALA A 32 4.88 20.23 -20.37
C ALA A 32 5.76 19.36 -19.45
N PRO A 33 5.31 19.01 -18.23
CA PRO A 33 5.88 17.96 -17.42
C PRO A 33 5.84 16.65 -18.21
N THR A 34 6.87 15.84 -18.00
CA THR A 34 7.04 14.55 -18.66
C THR A 34 5.84 13.61 -18.39
N GLY A 35 5.14 13.77 -17.26
CA GLY A 35 3.87 13.10 -17.04
C GLY A 35 3.22 13.36 -15.67
N LEU A 36 1.94 12.99 -15.56
CA LEU A 36 1.18 12.94 -14.33
C LEU A 36 0.68 11.52 -14.12
N ALA A 37 1.05 10.88 -13.01
CA ALA A 37 0.61 9.53 -12.68
C ALA A 37 -0.23 9.53 -11.41
N GLN A 38 -1.39 8.87 -11.45
CA GLN A 38 -2.22 8.69 -10.27
C GLN A 38 -1.69 7.52 -9.43
N THR A 39 -1.77 7.66 -8.11
CA THR A 39 -1.63 6.50 -7.21
C THR A 39 -2.74 5.47 -7.52
N PRO A 40 -2.48 4.15 -7.49
CA PRO A 40 -3.46 3.14 -7.92
C PRO A 40 -4.85 3.38 -7.32
N ALA A 41 -5.87 3.51 -8.17
CA ALA A 41 -7.23 3.87 -7.77
C ALA A 41 -7.83 2.87 -6.78
N GLN A 42 -7.47 1.58 -6.90
CA GLN A 42 -7.91 0.53 -5.97
C GLN A 42 -7.35 0.68 -4.55
N ALA A 43 -6.32 1.51 -4.35
CA ALA A 43 -5.68 1.75 -3.06
C ALA A 43 -6.13 3.05 -2.39
N ALA A 44 -6.78 3.97 -3.12
CA ALA A 44 -6.88 5.37 -2.70
C ALA A 44 -8.31 5.80 -2.32
N ALA A 45 -8.57 5.96 -1.03
CA ALA A 45 -9.69 6.78 -0.55
C ALA A 45 -9.44 8.30 -0.77
N LEU A 46 -8.18 8.67 -1.04
CA LEU A 46 -7.71 10.04 -1.27
C LEU A 46 -6.86 10.05 -2.56
N PRO A 47 -7.33 10.65 -3.67
CA PRO A 47 -6.59 10.65 -4.92
C PRO A 47 -5.29 11.46 -4.75
N ARG A 48 -4.17 10.81 -5.03
CA ARG A 48 -2.82 11.39 -4.96
C ARG A 48 -2.12 11.23 -6.30
N TRP A 49 -1.20 12.14 -6.57
CA TRP A 49 -0.58 12.26 -7.88
C TRP A 49 0.93 12.35 -7.78
N TRP A 50 1.61 11.82 -8.77
CA TRP A 50 3.03 12.01 -9.02
C TRP A 50 3.20 12.90 -10.24
N LEU A 51 3.84 14.04 -10.05
CA LEU A 51 4.27 14.94 -11.12
C LEU A 51 5.70 14.58 -11.50
N ILE A 52 5.94 14.28 -12.77
CA ILE A 52 7.26 13.94 -13.31
C ILE A 52 7.70 15.06 -14.25
N ALA A 53 8.88 15.63 -14.03
CA ALA A 53 9.41 16.73 -14.84
C ALA A 53 10.94 16.69 -14.90
N PRO A 54 11.59 17.42 -15.82
CA PRO A 54 13.03 17.62 -15.79
C PRO A 54 13.49 18.29 -14.48
N ILE A 55 14.64 17.87 -13.95
CA ILE A 55 15.16 18.34 -12.65
C ILE A 55 15.41 19.85 -12.63
N GLU A 56 15.76 20.45 -13.77
CA GLU A 56 16.01 21.89 -13.92
C GLU A 56 14.74 22.71 -13.60
N ARG A 57 13.56 22.10 -13.75
CA ARG A 57 12.27 22.73 -13.44
C ARG A 57 11.90 22.62 -11.96
N LEU A 58 12.59 21.80 -11.17
CA LEU A 58 12.23 21.55 -9.77
C LEU A 58 12.08 22.85 -8.96
N PRO A 59 12.99 23.85 -9.03
CA PRO A 59 12.83 25.08 -8.23
C PRO A 59 11.59 25.89 -8.60
N ALA A 60 11.32 26.01 -9.92
CA ALA A 60 10.16 26.75 -10.42
C ALA A 60 8.84 26.05 -10.07
N LEU A 61 8.77 24.73 -10.30
CA LEU A 61 7.62 23.90 -9.96
C LEU A 61 7.36 23.91 -8.45
N TRP A 62 8.40 23.79 -7.63
CA TRP A 62 8.26 23.83 -6.18
C TRP A 62 7.67 25.16 -5.70
N SER A 63 8.17 26.28 -6.21
CA SER A 63 7.67 27.61 -5.87
C SER A 63 6.18 27.77 -6.21
N GLU A 64 5.77 27.36 -7.42
CA GLU A 64 4.37 27.41 -7.84
C GLU A 64 3.48 26.49 -6.99
N LEU A 65 3.90 25.24 -6.80
CA LEU A 65 3.13 24.25 -6.05
C LEU A 65 2.97 24.63 -4.59
N ALA A 66 4.02 25.15 -3.95
CA ALA A 66 3.97 25.58 -2.55
C ALA A 66 3.02 26.78 -2.36
N GLY A 67 2.81 27.61 -3.38
CA GLY A 67 1.82 28.69 -3.36
C GLY A 67 0.37 28.22 -3.47
N ARG A 68 0.13 27.00 -3.97
CA ARG A 68 -1.22 26.48 -4.30
C ARG A 68 -1.64 25.29 -3.43
N LEU A 69 -0.69 24.50 -2.96
CA LEU A 69 -0.90 23.26 -2.24
C LEU A 69 -0.08 23.26 -0.96
N ALA A 70 -0.69 22.87 0.16
CA ALA A 70 0.01 22.72 1.43
C ALA A 70 1.06 21.60 1.33
N PRO A 71 2.35 21.87 1.57
CA PRO A 71 3.36 20.84 1.57
C PRO A 71 3.14 19.85 2.72
N VAL A 72 3.12 18.55 2.40
CA VAL A 72 3.14 17.46 3.38
C VAL A 72 4.51 16.82 3.49
N ASP A 73 4.98 16.53 4.71
CA ASP A 73 6.27 15.86 4.88
C ASP A 73 6.28 14.40 4.37
N SER A 74 7.46 13.81 4.36
CA SER A 74 7.68 12.43 3.91
C SER A 74 7.02 11.39 4.82
N GLU A 75 6.83 11.68 6.11
CA GLU A 75 6.21 10.77 7.07
C GLU A 75 4.70 10.69 6.86
N ALA A 76 4.05 11.82 6.66
CA ALA A 76 2.66 11.93 6.24
C ALA A 76 2.44 11.18 4.93
N TRP A 77 3.34 11.32 3.96
CA TRP A 77 3.27 10.55 2.70
C TRP A 77 3.34 9.05 2.93
N ARG A 78 4.31 8.60 3.74
CA ARG A 78 4.45 7.19 4.10
C ARG A 78 3.23 6.66 4.86
N TRP A 79 2.67 7.46 5.75
CA TRP A 79 1.44 7.12 6.46
C TRP A 79 0.27 6.95 5.51
N MET A 80 0.15 7.82 4.50
CA MET A 80 -0.87 7.68 3.45
C MET A 80 -0.66 6.40 2.63
N ASP A 81 0.58 6.03 2.29
CA ASP A 81 0.87 4.74 1.63
C ASP A 81 0.42 3.55 2.48
N ILE A 82 0.73 3.56 3.79
CA ILE A 82 0.32 2.51 4.73
C ILE A 82 -1.22 2.43 4.81
N ARG A 83 -1.90 3.58 4.94
CA ARG A 83 -3.37 3.67 4.97
C ARG A 83 -4.01 3.13 3.69
N CYS A 84 -3.38 3.35 2.54
CA CYS A 84 -3.82 2.86 1.24
C CYS A 84 -3.44 1.39 0.99
N GLY A 85 -2.70 0.74 1.90
CA GLY A 85 -2.21 -0.62 1.71
C GLY A 85 -1.18 -0.75 0.59
N LEU A 86 -0.47 0.33 0.25
CA LEU A 86 0.58 0.34 -0.76
C LEU A 86 1.90 -0.15 -0.14
N PRO A 87 2.41 -1.33 -0.54
CA PRO A 87 3.64 -1.85 0.02
C PRO A 87 4.85 -1.07 -0.51
N ARG A 88 5.84 -0.83 0.35
CA ARG A 88 7.16 -0.32 -0.05
C ARG A 88 8.20 -1.42 0.15
N VAL A 89 8.86 -1.82 -0.94
CA VAL A 89 9.98 -2.77 -0.89
C VAL A 89 11.27 -1.97 -0.77
N LEU A 90 12.00 -2.19 0.32
CA LEU A 90 13.31 -1.59 0.58
C LEU A 90 14.42 -2.61 0.26
N PRO A 91 15.68 -2.17 0.09
CA PRO A 91 16.80 -3.10 -0.16
C PRO A 91 16.88 -4.23 0.87
N ALA A 92 16.68 -3.91 2.16
CA ALA A 92 16.67 -4.88 3.26
C ALA A 92 15.53 -5.90 3.22
N THR A 93 14.48 -5.65 2.41
CA THR A 93 13.30 -6.52 2.26
C THR A 93 13.15 -7.06 0.84
N SER A 94 14.13 -6.81 -0.04
CA SER A 94 14.11 -7.29 -1.40
C SER A 94 14.13 -8.82 -1.42
N GLU A 95 13.47 -9.42 -2.41
CA GLU A 95 13.42 -10.88 -2.63
C GLU A 95 12.76 -11.71 -1.50
N GLN A 96 12.18 -11.07 -0.48
CA GLN A 96 11.55 -11.76 0.66
C GLN A 96 10.07 -12.10 0.44
N PHE A 97 9.45 -11.56 -0.61
CA PHE A 97 8.01 -11.63 -0.83
C PHE A 97 7.65 -12.09 -2.23
N VAL A 98 6.61 -12.92 -2.30
CA VAL A 98 5.85 -13.13 -3.54
C VAL A 98 4.80 -12.01 -3.62
N PRO A 99 4.44 -11.47 -4.80
CA PRO A 99 3.53 -10.33 -4.93
C PRO A 99 2.23 -10.42 -4.09
N GLN A 100 1.62 -11.60 -3.98
CA GLN A 100 0.40 -11.80 -3.19
C GLN A 100 0.61 -11.62 -1.67
N MET A 101 1.83 -11.84 -1.15
CA MET A 101 2.13 -11.67 0.27
C MET A 101 2.03 -10.21 0.71
N ILE A 102 2.28 -9.28 -0.20
CA ILE A 102 2.25 -7.84 0.03
C ILE A 102 1.06 -7.16 -0.69
N ASN A 103 0.04 -7.94 -1.06
CA ASN A 103 -1.20 -7.48 -1.68
C ASN A 103 -1.05 -6.79 -3.05
N LEU A 104 0.05 -7.02 -3.78
CA LEU A 104 0.20 -6.48 -5.13
C LEU A 104 -0.85 -7.03 -6.11
N ASP A 105 -1.36 -8.25 -5.87
CA ASP A 105 -2.50 -8.81 -6.60
C ASP A 105 -3.78 -7.99 -6.39
N ALA A 106 -4.04 -7.55 -5.16
CA ALA A 106 -5.25 -6.82 -4.80
C ALA A 106 -5.28 -5.39 -5.35
N ILE A 107 -4.11 -4.76 -5.55
CA ILE A 107 -4.01 -3.40 -6.11
C ILE A 107 -3.72 -3.38 -7.62
N GLY A 108 -3.86 -4.51 -8.31
CA GLY A 108 -3.65 -4.59 -9.76
C GLY A 108 -2.18 -4.55 -10.21
N GLY A 109 -1.22 -4.73 -9.29
CA GLY A 109 0.20 -4.83 -9.60
C GLY A 109 0.62 -6.15 -10.25
N VAL A 110 -0.29 -7.12 -10.32
CA VAL A 110 -0.11 -8.39 -11.05
C VAL A 110 -1.23 -8.54 -12.07
N SER A 111 -0.85 -8.81 -13.32
CA SER A 111 -1.79 -9.23 -14.36
C SER A 111 -1.58 -10.71 -14.65
N PHE A 112 -2.67 -11.48 -14.57
CA PHE A 112 -2.71 -12.90 -14.93
C PHE A 112 -3.02 -13.13 -16.42
N ASN A 113 -3.40 -12.06 -17.14
CA ASN A 113 -3.84 -12.11 -18.53
C ASN A 113 -2.80 -11.51 -19.50
N LYS A 114 -1.65 -11.03 -19.01
CA LYS A 114 -0.55 -10.58 -19.86
C LYS A 114 0.34 -11.75 -20.30
N GLY A 115 1.16 -11.53 -21.32
CA GLY A 115 2.12 -12.52 -21.81
C GLY A 115 3.17 -12.97 -20.78
N CYS A 116 4.08 -13.86 -21.20
CA CYS A 116 5.06 -14.48 -20.32
C CYS A 116 5.99 -13.47 -19.62
N TYR A 117 6.10 -13.53 -18.29
CA TYR A 117 7.08 -12.78 -17.52
C TYR A 117 7.85 -13.65 -16.50
N PRO A 118 9.08 -13.26 -16.11
CA PRO A 118 9.89 -14.03 -15.17
C PRO A 118 9.16 -14.28 -13.83
N GLY A 119 9.22 -15.52 -13.33
CA GLY A 119 8.59 -15.91 -12.07
C GLY A 119 7.07 -16.07 -12.13
N GLN A 120 6.43 -15.91 -13.30
CA GLN A 120 4.98 -16.04 -13.42
C GLN A 120 4.43 -17.39 -12.99
N GLU A 121 5.20 -18.48 -13.13
CA GLU A 121 4.78 -19.81 -12.70
C GLU A 121 4.48 -19.82 -11.19
N ILE A 122 5.37 -19.23 -10.39
CA ILE A 122 5.22 -19.15 -8.94
C ILE A 122 4.04 -18.26 -8.56
N VAL A 123 3.88 -17.13 -9.26
CA VAL A 123 2.78 -16.19 -9.06
C VAL A 123 1.43 -16.84 -9.41
N ALA A 124 1.32 -17.46 -10.58
CA ALA A 124 0.10 -18.12 -11.06
C ALA A 124 -0.25 -19.35 -10.21
N ARG A 125 0.73 -20.19 -9.87
CA ARG A 125 0.50 -21.37 -9.00
C ARG A 125 -0.04 -20.96 -7.64
N SER A 126 0.49 -19.88 -7.06
CA SER A 126 0.01 -19.33 -5.79
C SER A 126 -1.42 -18.79 -5.90
N HIS A 127 -1.82 -18.27 -7.06
CA HIS A 127 -3.16 -17.76 -7.32
C HIS A 127 -4.18 -18.88 -7.53
N TYR A 128 -3.87 -19.88 -8.36
CA TYR A 128 -4.84 -20.91 -8.79
C TYR A 128 -4.85 -22.16 -7.92
N LEU A 129 -3.70 -22.60 -7.39
CA LEU A 129 -3.58 -23.85 -6.64
C LEU A 129 -3.26 -23.62 -5.14
N GLY A 130 -2.70 -22.46 -4.81
CA GLY A 130 -2.14 -22.18 -3.49
C GLY A 130 -3.11 -21.57 -2.51
N LYS A 131 -3.14 -22.09 -1.27
CA LYS A 131 -3.65 -21.33 -0.13
C LYS A 131 -2.55 -20.40 0.39
N LEU A 132 -2.74 -19.09 0.21
CA LEU A 132 -1.78 -18.10 0.66
C LEU A 132 -1.65 -18.11 2.20
N LYS A 133 -0.42 -18.31 2.71
CA LYS A 133 -0.14 -18.41 4.16
C LYS A 133 0.07 -17.05 4.84
N ARG A 134 0.46 -16.02 4.09
CA ARG A 134 0.83 -14.68 4.60
C ARG A 134 0.23 -13.61 3.70
N ARG A 135 -0.32 -12.56 4.31
CA ARG A 135 -0.83 -11.33 3.67
C ARG A 135 -0.32 -10.14 4.50
N ALA A 136 -0.14 -8.99 3.86
CA ALA A 136 0.13 -7.74 4.56
C ALA A 136 -1.16 -7.20 5.18
N PHE A 137 -1.05 -6.66 6.40
CA PHE A 137 -2.14 -6.07 7.15
C PHE A 137 -1.72 -4.71 7.70
N ILE A 138 -2.68 -3.79 7.84
CA ILE A 138 -2.47 -2.52 8.52
C ILE A 138 -2.61 -2.76 10.03
N GLY A 139 -1.55 -2.47 10.77
CA GLY A 139 -1.53 -2.53 12.22
C GLY A 139 -1.69 -1.15 12.85
N TRP A 140 -2.36 -1.11 14.00
CA TRP A 140 -2.50 0.08 14.85
C TRP A 140 -1.85 -0.20 16.19
N LEU A 141 -1.04 0.73 16.67
CA LEU A 141 -0.41 0.69 17.99
C LEU A 141 -0.78 1.97 18.77
N PRO A 142 -1.02 1.88 20.09
CA PRO A 142 -1.11 3.05 20.96
C PRO A 142 0.14 3.94 20.85
N GLY A 143 -0.03 5.26 20.91
CA GLY A 143 1.05 6.23 20.63
C GLY A 143 2.20 6.23 21.63
N ASP A 144 1.98 5.70 22.83
CA ASP A 144 2.96 5.48 23.90
C ASP A 144 3.81 4.21 23.69
N ALA A 145 3.46 3.35 22.73
CA ALA A 145 4.18 2.12 22.42
C ALA A 145 5.30 2.29 21.38
N VAL A 146 5.54 3.50 20.87
CA VAL A 146 6.52 3.80 19.82
C VAL A 146 7.93 3.85 20.43
N GLY A 147 8.55 2.70 20.63
CA GLY A 147 9.91 2.59 21.16
C GLY A 147 10.41 1.15 21.31
N ALA A 148 9.51 0.19 21.45
CA ALA A 148 9.87 -1.21 21.38
C ALA A 148 9.95 -1.63 19.90
N SER A 149 11.12 -2.08 19.44
CA SER A 149 11.24 -2.81 18.18
C SER A 149 10.22 -3.95 18.19
N ALA A 150 9.14 -3.82 17.42
CA ALA A 150 8.09 -4.81 17.41
C ALA A 150 8.70 -6.14 16.94
N PRO A 151 8.62 -7.23 17.72
CA PRO A 151 9.04 -8.53 17.24
C PRO A 151 8.19 -8.89 16.01
N PRO A 152 8.75 -9.66 15.05
CA PRO A 152 7.99 -10.10 13.89
C PRO A 152 6.69 -10.73 14.37
N VAL A 153 5.55 -10.23 13.87
CA VAL A 153 4.23 -10.74 14.24
C VAL A 153 4.18 -12.22 13.89
N ALA A 154 4.37 -13.07 14.89
CA ALA A 154 4.22 -14.50 14.72
C ALA A 154 2.76 -14.78 14.36
N SER A 155 2.56 -15.52 13.27
CA SER A 155 1.25 -16.01 12.80
C SER A 155 0.48 -16.87 13.83
N SER A 156 1.02 -17.06 15.04
CA SER A 156 0.46 -17.90 16.09
C SER A 156 -0.77 -17.30 16.78
N CYS A 157 -1.10 -16.02 16.57
CA CYS A 157 -2.27 -15.42 17.23
C CYS A 157 -3.61 -16.04 16.75
N CYS A 158 -3.63 -16.71 15.58
CA CYS A 158 -4.84 -17.32 15.02
C CYS A 158 -4.86 -18.87 15.03
N SER A 159 -3.85 -19.53 15.62
CA SER A 159 -3.75 -21.01 15.58
C SER A 159 -4.51 -21.75 16.68
N LYS A 160 -5.00 -21.07 17.72
CA LYS A 160 -5.84 -21.70 18.76
C LYS A 160 -7.33 -21.66 18.41
N ARG A 161 -7.72 -22.10 17.20
CA ARG A 161 -9.04 -22.73 17.06
C ARG A 161 -8.86 -24.17 17.53
N ARG A 162 -9.33 -24.47 18.76
CA ARG A 162 -9.51 -25.86 19.20
C ARG A 162 -10.32 -26.57 18.11
N SER A 163 -9.78 -27.65 17.55
CA SER A 163 -10.51 -28.53 16.65
C SER A 163 -11.80 -28.97 17.34
N PRO A 164 -12.99 -28.89 16.70
CA PRO A 164 -14.18 -29.46 17.29
C PRO A 164 -14.05 -30.99 17.30
N PRO A 165 -14.69 -31.70 18.26
CA PRO A 165 -14.67 -33.16 18.29
C PRO A 165 -15.26 -33.74 17.01
N ARG A 166 -14.71 -34.87 16.55
CA ARG A 166 -14.90 -35.54 15.24
C ARG A 166 -16.33 -35.91 14.82
N LYS A 167 -17.38 -35.52 15.55
CA LYS A 167 -18.78 -35.86 15.23
C LYS A 167 -19.73 -34.70 15.53
N ALA A 168 -19.78 -33.70 14.65
CA ALA A 168 -20.90 -32.77 14.57
C ALA A 168 -21.10 -32.31 13.13
N LYS A 169 -22.35 -32.38 12.62
CA LYS A 169 -22.76 -31.93 11.28
C LYS A 169 -22.37 -30.45 11.05
N PRO A 170 -22.09 -30.03 9.81
CA PRO A 170 -21.61 -28.68 9.52
C PRO A 170 -22.73 -27.65 9.75
N ALA A 171 -22.68 -26.94 10.87
CA ALA A 171 -23.49 -25.75 11.08
C ALA A 171 -22.88 -24.59 10.27
N ARG A 172 -23.62 -24.11 9.26
CA ARG A 172 -23.36 -22.85 8.56
C ARG A 172 -23.19 -21.72 9.59
N CYS A 173 -21.97 -21.25 9.80
CA CYS A 173 -21.74 -20.04 10.59
C CYS A 173 -21.99 -18.81 9.70
N ARG A 174 -23.06 -18.06 10.02
CA ARG A 174 -23.32 -16.71 9.51
C ARG A 174 -22.30 -15.72 10.10
N PRO A 175 -21.95 -14.62 9.38
CA PRO A 175 -20.97 -13.66 9.86
C PRO A 175 -21.67 -12.68 10.82
N ALA A 176 -21.44 -12.82 12.11
CA ALA A 176 -21.72 -11.75 13.07
C ALA A 176 -20.64 -11.76 14.18
N ALA A 177 -19.86 -10.69 14.21
CA ALA A 177 -19.22 -10.13 15.40
C ALA A 177 -18.45 -11.10 16.35
N ALA A 178 -17.45 -11.83 15.84
CA ALA A 178 -16.45 -12.42 16.73
C ALA A 178 -15.33 -11.39 17.00
N ARG A 179 -15.47 -10.59 18.06
CA ARG A 179 -14.36 -9.80 18.60
C ARG A 179 -13.28 -10.75 19.08
N CYS A 180 -12.09 -10.71 18.48
CA CYS A 180 -10.93 -11.42 19.02
C CYS A 180 -10.51 -10.77 20.34
N ASN A 181 -10.86 -11.41 21.47
CA ASN A 181 -10.55 -10.94 22.82
C ASN A 181 -9.16 -11.45 23.26
N CYS A 182 -8.12 -11.06 22.52
CA CYS A 182 -6.74 -11.39 22.90
C CYS A 182 -6.17 -10.20 23.69
N ALA A 183 -6.26 -10.25 25.02
CA ALA A 183 -5.85 -9.18 25.94
C ALA A 183 -4.35 -8.82 25.91
N SER A 184 -3.55 -9.55 25.11
CA SER A 184 -2.08 -9.39 25.01
C SER A 184 -1.60 -9.00 23.62
N CYS A 185 -2.49 -8.69 22.67
CA CYS A 185 -2.09 -8.24 21.33
C CYS A 185 -2.25 -6.71 21.23
N PRO A 186 -1.16 -5.93 21.20
CA PRO A 186 -1.25 -4.47 21.07
C PRO A 186 -1.73 -4.04 19.67
N ILE A 187 -1.76 -4.97 18.70
CA ILE A 187 -2.14 -4.71 17.31
C ILE A 187 -3.60 -5.13 17.08
N ARG A 188 -4.48 -4.14 16.87
CA ARG A 188 -5.82 -4.38 16.35
C ARG A 188 -5.76 -4.58 14.84
N CYS A 189 -5.92 -5.82 14.38
CA CYS A 189 -6.17 -6.12 12.97
C CYS A 189 -7.65 -5.92 12.65
N LEU A 190 -7.98 -4.99 11.74
CA LEU A 190 -9.34 -4.89 11.19
C LEU A 190 -9.55 -5.99 10.14
N PRO A 191 -10.75 -6.59 10.07
CA PRO A 191 -11.09 -7.46 8.95
C PRO A 191 -11.08 -6.62 7.67
N THR A 192 -10.22 -6.99 6.71
CA THR A 192 -10.35 -6.52 5.33
C THR A 192 -11.70 -7.00 4.82
N GLU A 193 -12.61 -6.08 4.52
CA GLU A 193 -13.84 -6.41 3.81
C GLU A 193 -13.46 -7.08 2.49
N ARG A 194 -14.15 -8.19 2.20
CA ARG A 194 -13.90 -9.01 1.02
C ARG A 194 -14.24 -8.18 -0.22
N ALA A 195 -13.25 -7.93 -1.07
CA ALA A 195 -13.48 -7.80 -2.51
C ALA A 195 -13.67 -9.20 -3.11
#